data_AF-A0A3N7AB26-F1
#
_entry.id   AF-A0A3N7AB26-F1
#
_cell.length_a   1.000
_cell.length_b   1.000
_cell.length_c   1.000
_cell.angle_alpha   90.00
_cell.angle_beta   90.00
_cell.angle_gamma   90.00
#
_symmetry.space_group_name_H-M   'P 1'
#
loop_
_entity.id
_entity.type
_entity.pdbx_description
1 polymer ?
#
loop_
_entity_poly.entity_id
_entity_poly.type
_entity_poly.pdbx_seq_one_letter_code
_entity_poly.pdbx_strand_id
1 'polypeptide(L)' 'MSRVPDTVYKGYEIFTIVVPVSEGLWSATSEIEINGAQGEEISQGFAGPFEAHSRDAAKEMVIAETKQKIDDLLARPV' A
#
# COMPACT_ATOMS: atom_id res chain seq x y z
N MET A 1 -2.21 -19.37 3.45
CA MET A 1 -3.32 -18.54 3.96
C MET A 1 -3.35 -17.31 3.09
N SER A 2 -4.39 -17.08 2.29
CA SER A 2 -4.51 -15.88 1.45
C SER A 2 -4.69 -14.66 2.36
N ARG A 3 -3.82 -13.64 2.26
CA ARG A 3 -4.05 -12.34 2.89
C ARG A 3 -5.27 -11.71 2.21
N VAL A 4 -6.09 -10.98 2.97
CA VAL A 4 -7.20 -10.19 2.42
C VAL A 4 -6.67 -8.76 2.20
N PRO A 5 -6.76 -8.20 0.99
CA PRO A 5 -6.30 -6.84 0.74
C PRO A 5 -7.18 -5.81 1.45
N ASP A 6 -6.56 -4.70 1.87
CA ASP A 6 -7.29 -3.57 2.42
C ASP A 6 -8.10 -2.85 1.34
N THR A 7 -7.57 -2.80 0.13
CA THR A 7 -8.27 -2.27 -1.04
C THR A 7 -7.67 -2.84 -2.33
N VAL A 8 -8.42 -2.73 -3.43
CA VAL A 8 -7.96 -3.09 -4.77
C VAL A 8 -8.01 -1.84 -5.65
N TYR A 9 -6.92 -1.55 -6.36
CA TYR A 9 -6.81 -0.38 -7.22
C TYR A 9 -6.16 -0.75 -8.56
N LYS A 10 -6.88 -0.56 -9.67
CA LYS A 10 -6.39 -0.83 -11.05
C LYS A 10 -5.81 -2.25 -11.25
N GLY A 11 -6.34 -3.23 -10.54
CA GLY A 11 -5.87 -4.63 -10.59
C GLY A 11 -4.73 -4.96 -9.61
N TYR A 12 -4.24 -3.98 -8.86
CA TYR A 12 -3.30 -4.16 -7.76
C TYR A 12 -4.05 -4.34 -6.45
N GLU A 13 -3.72 -5.39 -5.72
CA GLU A 13 -4.16 -5.63 -4.34
C GLU A 13 -3.23 -4.86 -3.41
N ILE A 14 -3.79 -3.99 -2.57
CA ILE A 14 -3.03 -3.14 -1.64
C ILE A 14 -3.20 -3.69 -0.22
N PHE A 15 -2.09 -4.03 0.41
CA PHE A 15 -2.01 -4.47 1.80
C PHE A 15 -1.32 -3.40 2.63
N THR A 16 -1.89 -3.03 3.76
CA THR A 16 -1.32 -2.05 4.67
C THR A 16 -0.84 -2.69 5.95
N ILE A 17 0.32 -2.25 6.42
CA ILE A 17 0.86 -2.60 7.73
C ILE A 17 0.90 -1.31 8.52
N VAL A 18 0.13 -1.24 9.61
CA VAL A 18 0.04 -0.04 10.46
C VAL A 18 0.48 -0.41 11.86
N VAL A 19 1.52 0.25 12.35
CA VAL A 19 2.15 -0.02 13.64
C VAL A 19 2.20 1.25 14.50
N PRO A 20 1.96 1.16 15.82
CA PRO A 20 2.16 2.28 16.72
C PRO A 20 3.66 2.57 16.89
N VAL A 21 4.05 3.84 16.87
CA VAL A 21 5.46 4.28 17.02
C VAL A 21 5.71 4.87 18.40
N SER A 22 4.81 5.76 18.84
CA SER A 22 4.86 6.44 20.14
C SER A 22 3.45 6.88 20.54
N GLU A 23 3.28 7.52 21.71
CA GLU A 23 1.95 7.93 22.19
C GLU A 23 1.20 8.79 21.17
N GLY A 24 0.13 8.21 20.61
CA GLY A 24 -0.69 8.87 19.61
C GLY A 24 -0.03 9.01 18.24
N LEU A 25 1.05 8.29 17.94
CA LEU A 25 1.71 8.30 16.62
C LEU A 25 1.68 6.90 15.99
N TRP A 26 1.21 6.83 14.75
CA TRP A 26 1.06 5.61 13.98
C TRP A 26 1.85 5.69 12.69
N SER A 27 2.66 4.67 12.41
CA SER A 27 3.35 4.49 11.14
C SER A 27 2.57 3.53 10.26
N ALA A 28 2.39 3.86 8.99
CA ALA A 28 1.83 2.94 8.01
C ALA A 28 2.77 2.73 6.83
N THR A 29 2.89 1.48 6.40
CA THR A 29 3.51 1.06 5.15
C THR A 29 2.54 0.27 4.29
N SER A 30 2.77 0.21 2.98
CA SER A 30 1.97 -0.62 2.07
C SER A 30 2.80 -1.53 1.20
N GLU A 31 2.24 -2.70 0.92
CA GLU A 31 2.69 -3.64 -0.09
C GLU A 31 1.61 -3.73 -1.18
N ILE A 32 2.04 -3.83 -2.43
CA ILE A 32 1.14 -4.14 -3.55
C ILE A 32 1.47 -5.51 -4.10
N GLU A 33 0.42 -6.25 -4.46
CA GLU A 33 0.52 -7.51 -5.19
C GLU A 33 -0.32 -7.38 -6.47
N ILE A 34 0.16 -7.93 -7.58
CA ILE A 34 -0.61 -8.09 -8.80
C ILE A 34 -0.52 -9.54 -9.24
N ASN A 35 -1.66 -10.12 -9.60
CA ASN A 35 -1.68 -11.38 -10.34
C ASN A 35 -1.43 -11.04 -11.81
N GLY A 36 -0.18 -11.10 -12.26
CA GLY A 36 0.15 -10.97 -13.68
C GLY A 36 -0.57 -12.06 -14.49
N ALA A 37 -0.79 -11.81 -15.80
CA ALA A 37 -1.39 -12.80 -16.70
C ALA A 37 -0.60 -14.13 -16.81
N GLN A 38 0.62 -14.17 -16.24
CA GLN A 38 1.52 -15.33 -16.19
C GLN A 38 1.72 -15.88 -14.75
N GLY A 39 1.00 -15.38 -13.75
CA GLY A 39 1.11 -15.84 -12.36
C GLY A 39 2.35 -15.32 -11.61
N GLU A 40 3.02 -14.27 -12.12
CA GLU A 40 4.10 -13.61 -11.37
C GLU A 40 3.52 -12.72 -10.27
N GLU A 41 3.84 -13.06 -9.03
CA GLU A 41 3.51 -12.29 -7.82
C GLU A 41 4.56 -11.19 -7.64
N ILE A 42 4.25 -9.99 -8.12
CA ILE A 42 5.13 -8.83 -7.94
C ILE A 42 4.76 -8.19 -6.60
N SER A 43 5.48 -8.57 -5.53
CA SER A 43 5.48 -7.86 -4.24
C SER A 43 6.44 -6.68 -4.32
N GLN A 44 5.92 -5.45 -4.41
CA GLN A 44 6.73 -4.25 -4.20
C GLN A 44 6.23 -3.47 -2.98
N GLY A 45 7.08 -3.34 -1.96
CA GLY A 45 6.85 -2.44 -0.82
C GLY A 45 6.98 -1.00 -1.29
N PHE A 46 5.88 -0.25 -1.30
CA PHE A 46 5.81 0.99 -2.09
C PHE A 46 5.60 2.27 -1.29
N ALA A 47 5.00 2.24 -0.10
CA ALA A 47 4.60 3.48 0.58
C ALA A 47 4.93 3.46 2.07
N GLY A 48 5.21 4.64 2.62
CA GLY A 48 5.58 4.86 4.02
C GLY A 48 7.09 5.00 4.30
N PRO A 49 7.45 5.30 5.57
CA PRO A 49 6.54 5.44 6.71
C PRO A 49 5.79 6.77 6.72
N PHE A 50 4.46 6.73 6.91
CA PHE A 50 3.66 7.92 7.24
C PHE A 50 3.32 7.93 8.71
N GLU A 51 3.59 9.04 9.36
CA GLU A 51 3.24 9.26 10.76
C GLU A 51 1.93 10.04 10.85
N ALA A 52 0.92 9.48 11.49
CA ALA A 52 -0.34 10.16 11.75
C ALA A 52 -0.82 9.99 13.20
N HIS A 53 -1.70 10.90 13.63
CA HIS A 53 -2.22 10.91 15.00
C HIS A 53 -3.26 9.81 15.29
N SER A 54 -3.63 9.03 14.28
CA SER A 54 -4.49 7.88 14.42
C SER A 54 -4.11 6.78 13.44
N ARG A 55 -4.42 5.54 13.81
CA ARG A 55 -4.22 4.35 12.98
C ARG A 55 -4.89 4.50 11.62
N ASP A 56 -6.13 4.97 11.61
CA ASP A 56 -6.93 5.07 10.39
C ASP A 56 -6.43 6.18 9.48
N ALA A 57 -5.98 7.32 10.04
CA ALA A 57 -5.35 8.37 9.25
C ALA A 57 -4.04 7.89 8.59
N ALA A 58 -3.18 7.17 9.34
CA ALA A 58 -1.95 6.61 8.77
C ALA A 58 -2.27 5.62 7.64
N LYS A 59 -3.30 4.79 7.83
CA LYS A 59 -3.78 3.84 6.82
C LYS A 59 -4.30 4.54 5.56
N GLU A 60 -5.13 5.56 5.70
CA GLU A 60 -5.69 6.30 4.56
C GLU A 60 -4.59 7.03 3.78
N MET A 61 -3.64 7.66 4.48
CA MET A 61 -2.50 8.34 3.86
C MET A 61 -1.62 7.39 3.07
N VAL A 62 -1.28 6.23 3.66
CA VAL A 62 -0.46 5.26 2.94
C VAL A 62 -1.17 4.73 1.71
N ILE A 63 -2.47 4.41 1.79
CA ILE A 63 -3.26 3.95 0.64
C ILE A 63 -3.29 5.01 -0.48
N ALA A 64 -3.46 6.27 -0.13
CA ALA A 64 -3.47 7.36 -1.11
C ALA A 64 -2.10 7.48 -1.82
N GLU A 65 -0.99 7.42 -1.09
CA GLU A 65 0.35 7.43 -1.69
C GLU A 65 0.57 6.20 -2.60
N THR A 66 0.16 5.01 -2.15
CA THR A 66 0.28 3.78 -2.94
C THR A 66 -0.46 3.90 -4.26
N LYS A 67 -1.68 4.45 -4.26
CA LYS A 67 -2.45 4.69 -5.48
C LYS A 67 -1.72 5.64 -6.43
N GLN A 68 -1.17 6.74 -5.92
CA GLN A 68 -0.40 7.67 -6.72
C GLN A 68 0.83 7.00 -7.34
N LYS A 69 1.56 6.18 -6.58
CA LYS A 69 2.73 5.48 -7.11
C LYS A 69 2.37 4.40 -8.13
N ILE A 70 1.22 3.73 -7.98
CA ILE A 70 0.66 2.84 -9.02
C ILE A 70 0.37 3.66 -10.29
N ASP A 71 -0.24 4.83 -10.14
CA ASP A 71 -0.52 5.71 -11.28
C ASP A 71 0.77 6.13 -11.99
N ASP A 72 1.80 6.50 -11.24
CA ASP A 72 3.11 6.86 -11.78
C ASP A 72 3.80 5.68 -12.47
N LEU A 73 3.67 4.45 -11.93
CA LEU A 73 4.22 3.23 -12.52
C LEU A 73 3.53 2.90 -13.85
N LEU A 74 2.21 3.03 -13.92
CA LEU A 74 1.42 2.81 -15.13
C LEU A 74 1.60 3.92 -16.17
N ALA A 75 1.98 5.13 -15.75
CA ALA A 75 2.22 6.26 -16.64
C ALA A 75 3.60 6.25 -17.30
N ARG A 76 4.56 5.45 -16.81
CA ARG A 76 5.90 5.33 -17.42
C ARG A 76 5.78 4.63 -18.77
N PRO A 77 6.22 5.26 -19.88
CA PRO A 77 6.29 4.57 -21.16
C PRO A 77 7.33 3.44 -21.08
N VAL A 78 6.91 2.24 -21.50
CA VAL A 78 7.77 1.06 -21.70
C VAL A 78 8.79 1.26 -22.80
#